data_AF-A0AA43L3Y4-F1
#
_entry.id   AF-A0AA43L3Y4-F1
#
_cell.length_a   1.000
_cell.length_b   1.000
_cell.length_c   1.000
_cell.angle_alpha   90.00
_cell.angle_beta   90.00
_cell.angle_gamma   90.00
#
_symmetry.space_group_name_H-M   'P 1'
#
loop_
_entity.id
_entity.type
_entity.pdbx_description
1 polymer ?
#
loop_
_entity_poly.entity_id
_entity_poly.type
_entity_poly.pdbx_seq_one_letter_code
_entity_poly.pdbx_strand_id
1 'polypeptide(L)'
;MKKQPEITAMTKKKIKDSFWQLYQNKRIDKITVREVMDKAGYNRGTFYEYYTDVYDVLEQLENELLPNPDNMPLAPIVAGSHEGNFGFNEFFKFYEENNEYFTVLLGEHGDASFLAKIKKSVKPIIKQGLIAKGTEDNFELDVMIEYNLSAMLGVFNLWFTSKDRPSMEEFVDSVYKAGHFDINP
;
A
#
# COMPACT_ATOMS: atom_id res chain seq x y z
N MET A 1 -14.71 -27.95 16.29
CA MET A 1 -13.41 -27.88 17.00
C MET A 1 -13.14 -26.43 17.35
N LYS A 2 -12.84 -26.10 18.61
CA LYS A 2 -12.32 -24.77 18.97
C LYS A 2 -10.93 -24.65 18.33
N LYS A 3 -10.80 -23.91 17.23
CA LYS A 3 -9.51 -23.69 16.58
C LYS A 3 -8.59 -23.00 17.58
N GLN A 4 -7.41 -23.56 17.81
CA GLN A 4 -6.38 -22.87 18.58
C GLN A 4 -5.96 -21.62 17.79
N PRO A 5 -6.02 -20.40 18.38
CA PRO A 5 -5.73 -19.17 17.67
C PRO A 5 -4.34 -19.16 17.02
N GLU A 6 -3.33 -19.69 17.73
CA GLU A 6 -1.95 -19.75 17.24
C GLU A 6 -1.80 -20.66 16.00
N ILE A 7 -2.39 -21.86 16.03
CA ILE A 7 -2.38 -22.79 14.88
C ILE A 7 -3.10 -22.16 13.68
N THR A 8 -4.19 -21.42 13.94
CA THR A 8 -4.94 -20.71 12.91
C THR A 8 -4.07 -19.63 12.25
N ALA A 9 -3.42 -18.79 13.06
CA ALA A 9 -2.53 -17.74 12.57
C ALA A 9 -1.35 -18.31 11.78
N MET A 10 -0.72 -19.38 12.27
CA MET A 10 0.38 -20.05 11.57
C MET A 10 -0.06 -20.63 10.23
N THR A 11 -1.25 -21.24 10.17
CA THR A 11 -1.79 -21.82 8.93
C THR A 11 -2.09 -20.72 7.91
N LYS A 12 -2.78 -19.65 8.32
CA LYS A 12 -3.04 -18.48 7.47
C LYS A 12 -1.75 -17.87 6.93
N LYS A 13 -0.74 -17.70 7.79
CA LYS A 13 0.57 -17.19 7.40
C LYS A 13 1.22 -18.07 6.33
N LYS A 14 1.29 -19.38 6.53
CA LYS A 14 1.87 -20.31 5.53
C LYS A 14 1.14 -20.27 4.18
N ILE A 15 -0.18 -20.15 4.19
CA ILE A 15 -0.98 -20.03 2.96
C ILE A 15 -0.64 -18.71 2.24
N LYS A 16 -0.64 -17.58 2.96
CA LYS A 16 -0.26 -16.27 2.38
C LYS A 16 1.17 -16.26 1.85
N ASP A 17 2.14 -16.77 2.61
CA ASP A 17 3.54 -16.84 2.19
C ASP A 17 3.72 -17.69 0.92
N SER A 18 2.97 -18.79 0.83
CA SER A 18 3.00 -19.68 -0.34
C SER A 18 2.35 -19.02 -1.56
N PHE A 19 1.21 -18.35 -1.37
CA PHE A 19 0.57 -17.54 -2.40
C PHE A 19 1.50 -16.42 -2.87
N TRP A 20 2.10 -15.67 -1.94
CA TRP A 20 2.99 -14.55 -2.25
C TRP A 20 4.17 -14.96 -3.11
N GLN A 21 4.84 -16.07 -2.75
CA GLN A 21 5.93 -16.62 -3.56
C GLN A 21 5.52 -16.98 -4.99
N LEU A 22 4.26 -17.40 -5.21
CA LEU A 22 3.74 -17.63 -6.56
C LEU A 22 3.45 -16.30 -7.27
N TYR A 23 2.82 -15.36 -6.57
CA TYR A 23 2.42 -14.05 -7.10
C TYR A 23 3.59 -13.17 -7.53
N GLN A 24 4.73 -13.29 -6.86
CA GLN A 24 5.98 -12.65 -7.27
C GLN A 24 6.45 -13.04 -8.68
N ASN A 25 6.02 -14.20 -9.19
CA ASN A 25 6.56 -14.78 -10.42
C ASN A 25 5.53 -14.92 -11.55
N LYS A 26 4.25 -14.71 -11.27
CA LYS A 26 3.19 -14.80 -12.28
C LYS A 26 1.91 -14.09 -11.86
N ARG A 27 1.15 -13.68 -12.86
CA ARG A 27 -0.17 -13.07 -12.68
C ARG A 27 -1.11 -13.97 -11.90
N ILE A 28 -1.98 -13.34 -11.10
CA ILE A 28 -2.93 -14.03 -10.21
C ILE A 28 -3.87 -14.99 -10.95
N ASP A 29 -4.26 -14.69 -12.20
CA ASP A 29 -5.12 -15.56 -13.02
C ASP A 29 -4.46 -16.90 -13.40
N LYS A 30 -3.13 -17.03 -13.16
CA LYS A 30 -2.35 -18.25 -13.37
C LYS A 30 -2.02 -19.00 -12.08
N ILE A 31 -2.48 -18.50 -10.92
CA ILE A 31 -2.29 -19.12 -9.61
C ILE A 31 -3.55 -19.93 -9.27
N THR A 32 -3.36 -21.17 -8.85
CA THR A 32 -4.49 -22.03 -8.44
C THR A 32 -4.45 -22.32 -6.95
N VAL A 33 -5.61 -22.53 -6.33
CA VAL A 33 -5.70 -23.01 -4.94
C VAL A 33 -4.88 -24.28 -4.73
N ARG A 34 -4.86 -25.19 -5.71
CA ARG A 34 -4.07 -26.41 -5.63
C ARG A 34 -2.59 -26.10 -5.44
N GLU A 35 -2.03 -25.24 -6.28
CA GLU A 35 -0.61 -24.91 -6.25
C GLU A 35 -0.20 -24.20 -4.96
N VAL A 36 -1.03 -23.26 -4.48
CA VAL A 36 -0.83 -22.59 -3.18
C VAL A 36 -0.76 -23.63 -2.06
N MET A 37 -1.67 -24.60 -2.07
CA MET A 37 -1.80 -25.58 -0.99
C MET A 37 -0.75 -26.69 -1.06
N ASP A 38 -0.37 -27.13 -2.26
CA ASP A 38 0.75 -28.04 -2.49
C ASP A 38 2.05 -27.42 -1.95
N LYS A 39 2.25 -26.11 -2.18
CA LYS A 39 3.40 -25.36 -1.67
C LYS A 39 3.34 -25.10 -0.16
N ALA A 40 2.17 -24.83 0.39
CA ALA A 40 1.98 -24.60 1.83
C ALA A 40 2.07 -25.87 2.67
N GLY A 41 1.94 -27.05 2.04
CA GLY A 41 1.95 -28.35 2.71
C GLY A 41 0.63 -28.67 3.43
N TYR A 42 -0.49 -28.14 2.93
CA TYR A 42 -1.82 -28.35 3.50
C TYR A 42 -2.80 -28.91 2.46
N ASN A 43 -3.86 -29.56 2.91
CA ASN A 43 -4.91 -30.03 2.00
C ASN A 43 -5.78 -28.86 1.52
N ARG A 44 -6.40 -28.99 0.33
CA ARG A 44 -7.28 -27.97 -0.24
C ARG A 44 -8.49 -27.63 0.64
N GLY A 45 -8.99 -28.58 1.45
CA GLY A 45 -10.09 -28.32 2.38
C GLY A 45 -9.75 -27.25 3.40
N THR A 46 -8.52 -27.26 3.92
CA THR A 46 -8.00 -26.25 4.85
C THR A 46 -7.96 -24.84 4.24
N PHE A 47 -7.78 -24.70 2.92
CA PHE A 47 -7.83 -23.40 2.26
C PHE A 47 -9.19 -22.74 2.45
N TYR A 48 -10.25 -23.49 2.15
CA TYR A 48 -11.63 -23.00 2.18
C TYR A 48 -12.16 -22.73 3.59
N GLU A 49 -11.39 -23.07 4.63
CA GLU A 49 -11.70 -22.63 5.99
C GLU A 49 -11.30 -21.18 6.27
N TYR A 50 -10.47 -20.57 5.41
CA TYR A 50 -9.88 -19.26 5.62
C TYR A 50 -10.06 -18.31 4.43
N TYR A 51 -10.16 -18.86 3.22
CA TYR A 51 -10.18 -18.11 1.97
C TYR A 51 -11.19 -18.69 0.98
N THR A 52 -11.89 -17.86 0.22
CA THR A 52 -12.82 -18.31 -0.82
C THR A 52 -12.10 -18.71 -2.12
N ASP A 53 -11.08 -17.94 -2.51
CA ASP A 53 -10.22 -18.18 -3.66
C ASP A 53 -8.88 -17.44 -3.51
N VAL A 54 -8.04 -17.45 -4.55
CA VAL A 54 -6.73 -16.78 -4.53
C VAL A 54 -6.80 -15.25 -4.53
N TYR A 55 -7.92 -14.67 -4.97
CA TYR A 55 -8.14 -13.21 -4.93
C TYR A 55 -8.45 -12.75 -3.52
N ASP A 56 -9.20 -13.54 -2.73
CA ASP A 56 -9.40 -13.29 -1.30
C ASP A 56 -8.08 -13.35 -0.50
N VAL A 57 -7.16 -14.25 -0.88
CA VAL A 57 -5.80 -14.27 -0.29
C VAL A 57 -5.06 -12.98 -0.58
N LEU A 58 -5.10 -12.51 -1.83
CA LEU A 58 -4.47 -11.24 -2.23
C LEU A 58 -5.11 -10.07 -1.48
N GLU A 59 -6.44 -10.00 -1.43
CA GLU A 59 -7.16 -8.93 -0.75
C GLU A 59 -6.82 -8.85 0.74
N GLN A 60 -6.77 -9.99 1.44
CA GLN A 60 -6.37 -10.01 2.85
C GLN A 60 -4.90 -9.59 3.03
N LEU A 61 -4.01 -10.00 2.12
CA LEU A 61 -2.61 -9.57 2.15
C LEU A 61 -2.46 -8.07 1.91
N GLU A 62 -3.15 -7.52 0.90
CA GLU A 62 -3.17 -6.09 0.62
C GLU A 62 -3.71 -5.28 1.79
N ASN A 63 -4.78 -5.76 2.45
CA ASN A 63 -5.37 -5.09 3.61
C ASN A 63 -4.40 -5.02 4.81
N GLU A 64 -3.53 -6.02 4.99
CA GLU A 64 -2.47 -5.99 6.01
C GLU A 64 -1.36 -4.98 5.69
N LEU A 65 -1.18 -4.68 4.40
CA LEU A 65 -0.21 -3.71 3.91
C LEU A 65 -0.80 -2.30 3.79
N LEU A 66 -2.08 -2.08 4.07
CA LEU A 66 -2.64 -0.73 3.99
C LEU A 66 -2.09 0.15 5.12
N PRO A 67 -1.88 1.45 4.84
CA PRO A 67 -1.52 2.40 5.88
C PRO A 67 -2.53 2.42 7.01
N ASN A 68 -2.03 2.49 8.23
CA ASN A 68 -2.77 2.58 9.47
C ASN A 68 -2.00 3.49 10.46
N PRO A 69 -2.61 3.89 11.59
CA PRO A 69 -1.96 4.81 12.53
C PRO A 69 -0.62 4.33 13.11
N ASP A 70 -0.37 3.01 13.13
CA ASP A 70 0.86 2.44 13.70
C ASP A 70 2.04 2.54 12.72
N ASN A 71 1.79 2.37 11.41
CA ASN A 71 2.82 2.44 10.37
C ASN A 71 2.85 3.75 9.57
N MET A 72 1.83 4.60 9.74
CA MET A 72 1.71 5.91 9.11
C MET A 72 1.10 6.90 10.13
N PRO A 73 1.91 7.44 11.06
CA PRO A 73 1.41 8.29 12.12
C PRO A 73 0.88 9.62 11.57
N LEU A 74 -0.26 10.04 12.11
CA LEU A 74 -0.97 11.24 11.66
C LEU A 74 -0.27 12.56 12.00
N ALA A 75 0.34 12.65 13.18
CA ALA A 75 0.83 13.93 13.70
C ALA A 75 1.88 14.59 12.78
N PRO A 76 2.87 13.84 12.24
CA PRO A 76 3.84 14.39 11.29
C PRO A 76 3.22 14.80 9.94
N ILE A 77 2.30 13.98 9.39
CA ILE A 77 1.62 14.26 8.11
C ILE A 77 0.90 15.60 8.14
N VAL A 78 0.15 15.84 9.21
CA VAL A 78 -0.63 17.05 9.39
C VAL A 78 0.26 18.21 9.89
N ALA A 79 1.50 17.97 10.32
CA ALA A 79 2.44 19.04 10.70
C ALA A 79 3.13 19.64 9.47
N GLY A 80 3.50 18.82 8.49
CA GLY A 80 4.14 19.27 7.24
C GLY A 80 3.22 20.02 6.27
N SER A 81 1.90 20.05 6.53
CA SER A 81 0.92 20.76 5.69
C SER A 81 1.18 22.28 5.58
N HIS A 82 1.82 22.88 6.57
CA HIS A 82 2.16 24.32 6.57
C HIS A 82 3.39 24.65 5.72
N GLU A 83 4.21 23.67 5.36
CA GLU A 83 5.46 23.86 4.61
C GLU A 83 5.35 23.39 3.15
N GLY A 84 4.14 23.10 2.67
CA GLY A 84 3.93 22.53 1.33
C GLY A 84 4.39 21.07 1.19
N ASN A 85 4.82 20.45 2.29
CA ASN A 85 5.33 19.09 2.34
C ASN A 85 4.32 18.18 3.07
N PHE A 86 3.20 17.90 2.41
CA PHE A 86 2.06 17.23 3.01
C PHE A 86 2.34 15.74 3.34
N GLY A 87 3.09 15.45 4.41
CA GLY A 87 3.35 14.08 4.86
C GLY A 87 4.16 13.21 3.89
N PHE A 88 4.93 13.82 2.99
CA PHE A 88 5.67 13.09 1.96
C PHE A 88 6.68 12.13 2.56
N ASN A 89 7.36 12.54 3.64
CA ASN A 89 8.36 11.72 4.32
C ASN A 89 7.73 10.49 4.98
N GLU A 90 6.51 10.61 5.51
CA GLU A 90 5.77 9.52 6.15
C GLU A 90 5.25 8.54 5.11
N PHE A 91 4.73 9.05 3.99
CA PHE A 91 4.43 8.23 2.83
C PHE A 91 5.67 7.50 2.35
N PHE A 92 6.77 8.23 2.19
CA PHE A 92 8.04 7.66 1.75
C PHE A 92 8.50 6.52 2.67
N LYS A 93 8.60 6.77 3.98
CA LYS A 93 9.00 5.78 4.97
C LYS A 93 8.11 4.54 4.94
N PHE A 94 6.79 4.74 4.84
CA PHE A 94 5.84 3.65 4.73
C PHE A 94 6.07 2.79 3.47
N TYR A 95 6.37 3.42 2.33
CA TYR A 95 6.68 2.70 1.09
C TYR A 95 8.03 1.98 1.17
N GLU A 96 9.04 2.57 1.83
CA GLU A 96 10.36 1.97 2.01
C GLU A 96 10.30 0.72 2.90
N GLU A 97 9.60 0.79 4.03
CA GLU A 97 9.43 -0.34 4.95
C GLU A 97 8.70 -1.54 4.29
N ASN A 98 7.92 -1.29 3.24
CA ASN A 98 7.13 -2.29 2.52
C ASN A 98 7.59 -2.51 1.06
N ASN A 99 8.81 -2.07 0.71
CA ASN A 99 9.29 -2.00 -0.67
C ASN A 99 9.22 -3.35 -1.42
N GLU A 100 9.50 -4.47 -0.74
CA GLU A 100 9.43 -5.81 -1.33
C GLU A 100 8.01 -6.15 -1.82
N TYR A 101 6.99 -5.75 -1.05
CA TYR A 101 5.60 -5.95 -1.43
C TYR A 101 5.15 -4.97 -2.50
N PHE A 102 5.51 -3.70 -2.35
CA PHE A 102 5.06 -2.65 -3.26
C PHE A 102 5.69 -2.74 -4.64
N THR A 103 6.94 -3.19 -4.73
CA THR A 103 7.57 -3.49 -6.03
C THR A 103 6.79 -4.55 -6.82
N VAL A 104 6.14 -5.50 -6.16
CA VAL A 104 5.36 -6.55 -6.80
C VAL A 104 3.93 -6.05 -7.09
N LEU A 105 3.26 -5.46 -6.08
CA LEU A 105 1.88 -4.98 -6.18
C LEU A 105 1.69 -3.78 -7.13
N LEU A 106 2.74 -2.99 -7.32
CA LEU A 106 2.76 -1.83 -8.23
C LEU A 106 3.59 -2.08 -9.49
N GLY A 107 4.16 -3.29 -9.62
CA GLY A 107 4.97 -3.70 -10.75
C GLY A 107 4.15 -4.38 -11.85
N GLU A 108 4.85 -5.12 -12.72
CA GLU A 108 4.29 -5.79 -13.91
C GLU A 108 3.14 -6.77 -13.60
N HIS A 109 3.14 -7.39 -12.41
CA HIS A 109 2.14 -8.40 -12.01
C HIS A 109 1.04 -7.84 -11.09
N GLY A 110 1.19 -6.59 -10.68
CA GLY A 110 0.28 -5.83 -9.84
C GLY A 110 -1.01 -5.43 -10.53
N ASP A 111 -1.88 -4.74 -9.78
CA ASP A 111 -3.07 -4.07 -10.32
C ASP A 111 -3.22 -2.67 -9.74
N ALA A 112 -3.71 -1.74 -10.57
CA ALA A 112 -3.93 -0.34 -10.22
C ALA A 112 -4.95 -0.19 -9.06
N SER A 113 -5.77 -1.20 -8.81
CA SER A 113 -6.70 -1.20 -7.68
C SER A 113 -5.99 -1.07 -6.32
N PHE A 114 -4.74 -1.54 -6.17
CA PHE A 114 -4.02 -1.40 -4.91
C PHE A 114 -3.69 0.06 -4.55
N LEU A 115 -3.28 0.88 -5.52
CA LEU A 115 -3.09 2.34 -5.30
C LEU A 115 -4.40 3.02 -4.89
N ALA A 116 -5.52 2.60 -5.49
CA ALA A 116 -6.84 3.11 -5.12
C ALA A 116 -7.21 2.71 -3.67
N LYS A 117 -6.83 1.49 -3.23
CA LYS A 117 -7.01 1.04 -1.84
C LYS A 117 -6.19 1.88 -0.87
N ILE A 118 -4.91 2.16 -1.18
CA ILE A 118 -4.06 3.06 -0.37
C ILE A 118 -4.69 4.45 -0.24
N LYS A 119 -5.12 5.06 -1.36
CA LYS A 119 -5.78 6.38 -1.31
C LYS A 119 -7.01 6.35 -0.41
N LYS A 120 -7.85 5.31 -0.57
CA LYS A 120 -9.09 5.15 0.18
C LYS A 120 -8.86 4.95 1.68
N SER A 121 -7.78 4.26 2.08
CA SER A 121 -7.45 4.07 3.50
C SER A 121 -6.89 5.35 4.14
N VAL A 122 -6.05 6.10 3.43
CA VAL A 122 -5.36 7.28 4.01
C VAL A 122 -6.19 8.55 3.99
N LYS A 123 -7.01 8.77 2.96
CA LYS A 123 -7.85 9.97 2.84
C LYS A 123 -8.66 10.32 4.11
N PRO A 124 -9.43 9.38 4.72
CA PRO A 124 -10.19 9.70 5.93
C PRO A 124 -9.28 10.00 7.13
N ILE A 125 -8.14 9.31 7.22
CA ILE A 125 -7.16 9.50 8.29
C ILE A 125 -6.64 10.94 8.25
N ILE A 126 -6.13 11.39 7.09
CA ILE A 126 -5.65 12.76 6.88
C ILE A 126 -6.74 13.79 7.17
N LYS A 127 -7.94 13.59 6.61
CA LYS A 127 -9.07 14.53 6.76
C LYS A 127 -9.42 14.74 8.24
N GLN A 128 -9.55 13.65 8.99
CA GLN A 128 -9.83 13.71 10.43
C GLN A 128 -8.71 14.41 11.20
N GLY A 129 -7.45 14.15 10.84
CA GLY A 129 -6.29 14.81 11.45
C GLY A 129 -6.26 16.32 11.24
N LEU A 130 -6.58 16.79 10.03
CA LEU A 130 -6.66 18.23 9.71
C LEU A 130 -7.84 18.91 10.44
N ILE A 131 -9.02 18.28 10.43
CA ILE A 131 -10.19 18.78 11.16
C ILE A 131 -9.90 18.91 12.65
N ALA A 132 -9.22 17.92 13.25
CA ALA A 132 -8.82 17.96 14.65
C ALA A 132 -7.86 19.11 14.98
N LYS A 133 -7.12 19.64 13.99
CA LYS A 133 -6.28 20.84 14.12
C LYS A 133 -7.00 22.16 13.84
N GLY A 134 -8.30 22.12 13.52
CA GLY A 134 -9.12 23.30 13.29
C GLY A 134 -9.31 23.68 11.82
N THR A 135 -8.92 22.82 10.87
CA THR A 135 -9.29 23.01 9.45
C THR A 135 -10.79 22.79 9.25
N GLU A 136 -11.44 23.66 8.49
CA GLU A 136 -12.87 23.54 8.17
C GLU A 136 -13.14 22.32 7.28
N ASP A 137 -14.19 21.56 7.59
CA ASP A 137 -14.66 20.47 6.73
C ASP A 137 -15.51 21.02 5.57
N ASN A 138 -14.82 21.34 4.47
CA ASN A 138 -15.44 21.89 3.27
C ASN A 138 -14.89 21.21 1.99
N PHE A 139 -15.47 21.56 0.84
CA PHE A 139 -15.06 20.97 -0.44
C PHE A 139 -13.60 21.33 -0.81
N GLU A 140 -13.10 22.48 -0.37
CA GLU A 140 -11.71 22.88 -0.60
C GLU A 140 -10.72 21.93 0.10
N LEU A 141 -11.03 21.51 1.32
CA LEU A 141 -10.28 20.47 2.03
C LEU A 141 -10.26 19.14 1.25
N ASP A 142 -11.42 18.72 0.73
CA ASP A 142 -11.51 17.49 -0.06
C ASP A 142 -10.67 17.55 -1.35
N VAL A 143 -10.67 18.70 -2.04
CA VAL A 143 -9.85 18.95 -3.23
C VAL A 143 -8.37 18.95 -2.87
N MET A 144 -7.97 19.62 -1.80
CA MET A 144 -6.58 19.70 -1.36
C MET A 144 -6.02 18.31 -1.02
N ILE A 145 -6.78 17.49 -0.28
CA ILE A 145 -6.38 16.11 0.03
C ILE A 145 -6.31 15.26 -1.25
N GLU A 146 -7.30 15.37 -2.14
CA GLU A 146 -7.32 14.60 -3.39
C GLU A 146 -6.15 14.96 -4.30
N TYR A 147 -5.83 16.25 -4.44
CA TYR A 147 -4.72 16.74 -5.24
C TYR A 147 -3.38 16.20 -4.73
N ASN A 148 -3.09 16.39 -3.43
CA ASN A 148 -1.82 15.98 -2.84
C ASN A 148 -1.64 14.46 -2.87
N LEU A 149 -2.65 13.68 -2.48
CA LEU A 149 -2.58 12.21 -2.52
C LEU A 149 -2.43 11.68 -3.94
N SER A 150 -3.11 12.29 -4.92
CA SER A 150 -2.96 11.89 -6.33
C SER A 150 -1.56 12.15 -6.85
N ALA A 151 -1.00 13.32 -6.56
CA ALA A 151 0.35 13.67 -6.94
C ALA A 151 1.36 12.69 -6.33
N MET A 152 1.26 12.41 -5.03
CA MET A 152 2.13 11.47 -4.32
C MET A 152 2.06 10.06 -4.93
N LEU A 153 0.86 9.50 -5.06
CA LEU A 153 0.70 8.15 -5.63
C LEU A 153 1.18 8.09 -7.08
N GLY A 154 1.00 9.17 -7.85
CA GLY A 154 1.50 9.28 -9.21
C GLY A 154 3.02 9.21 -9.29
N VAL A 155 3.74 10.00 -8.48
CA VAL A 155 5.21 9.99 -8.47
C VAL A 155 5.76 8.67 -7.93
N PHE A 156 5.16 8.08 -6.89
CA PHE A 156 5.58 6.76 -6.40
C PHE A 156 5.37 5.68 -7.47
N ASN A 157 4.21 5.67 -8.13
CA ASN A 157 3.94 4.73 -9.21
C ASN A 157 4.96 4.87 -10.36
N LEU A 158 5.35 6.09 -10.72
CA LEU A 158 6.44 6.34 -11.68
C LEU A 158 7.74 5.67 -11.21
N TRP A 159 8.12 5.83 -9.94
CA TRP A 159 9.33 5.20 -9.41
C TRP A 159 9.25 3.66 -9.46
N PHE A 160 8.17 3.04 -8.98
CA PHE A 160 8.03 1.58 -8.96
C PHE A 160 7.99 0.93 -10.34
N THR A 161 7.44 1.63 -11.33
CA THR A 161 7.31 1.12 -12.71
C THR A 161 8.51 1.44 -13.59
N SER A 162 9.45 2.28 -13.11
CA SER A 162 10.66 2.62 -13.86
C SER A 162 11.63 1.42 -13.93
N LYS A 163 12.18 1.17 -15.13
CA LYS A 163 13.20 0.12 -15.34
C LYS A 163 14.53 0.48 -14.68
N ASP A 164 14.98 1.71 -14.90
CA ASP A 164 16.20 2.27 -14.30
C ASP A 164 15.78 3.17 -13.14
N ARG A 165 15.42 2.56 -12.01
CA ARG A 165 14.98 3.33 -10.85
C ARG A 165 16.17 4.09 -10.26
N PRO A 166 16.05 5.41 -10.05
CA PRO A 166 17.02 6.12 -9.24
C PRO A 166 17.00 5.56 -7.82
N SER A 167 18.07 5.80 -7.08
CA SER A 167 18.05 5.57 -5.64
C SER A 167 16.89 6.34 -5.01
N MET A 168 16.46 5.86 -3.86
CA MET A 168 15.33 6.46 -3.18
C MET A 168 15.61 7.91 -2.75
N GLU A 169 16.84 8.20 -2.35
CA GLU A 169 17.29 9.56 -2.03
C GLU A 169 17.19 10.50 -3.24
N GLU A 170 17.68 10.05 -4.41
CA GLU A 170 17.57 10.81 -5.66
C GLU A 170 16.11 11.03 -6.10
N PHE A 171 15.25 10.04 -5.88
CA PHE A 171 13.83 10.15 -6.17
C PHE A 171 13.15 11.20 -5.28
N VAL A 172 13.39 11.15 -3.97
CA VAL A 172 12.86 12.12 -3.00
C VAL A 172 13.32 13.54 -3.36
N ASP A 173 14.61 13.74 -3.64
CA ASP A 173 15.16 15.03 -4.08
C ASP A 173 14.50 15.52 -5.38
N SER A 174 14.24 14.63 -6.33
CA SER A 174 13.53 14.95 -7.57
C SER A 174 12.09 15.42 -7.32
N VAL A 175 11.38 14.79 -6.38
CA VAL A 175 10.00 15.18 -6.02
C VAL A 175 9.97 16.53 -5.30
N TYR A 176 10.90 16.79 -4.38
CA TYR A 176 11.03 18.11 -3.74
C TYR A 176 11.28 19.21 -4.78
N LYS A 177 12.19 18.97 -5.73
CA LYS A 177 12.45 19.90 -6.84
C LYS A 177 11.22 20.13 -7.72
N ALA A 178 10.46 19.07 -8.03
CA ALA A 178 9.24 19.17 -8.82
C ALA A 178 8.13 19.96 -8.11
N GLY A 179 7.97 19.80 -6.79
CA GLY A 179 7.02 20.55 -5.98
C GLY A 179 7.37 22.02 -5.79
N HIS A 180 8.62 22.41 -6.11
CA HIS A 180 9.13 23.78 -6.05
C HIS A 180 9.58 24.28 -7.43
N PHE A 181 9.11 23.63 -8.49
CA PHE A 181 9.45 23.97 -9.86
C PHE A 181 8.69 25.24 -10.26
N ASP A 182 9.35 26.40 -10.15
CA ASP A 182 8.87 27.64 -10.75
C ASP A 182 8.95 27.49 -12.28
N ILE A 183 7.80 27.30 -12.92
CA ILE A 183 7.67 27.46 -14.38
C ILE A 183 7.65 28.97 -14.65
N ASN A 184 8.79 29.64 -14.48
CA ASN A 184 8.98 30.96 -15.07
C ASN A 184 9.75 30.80 -16.38
N PRO A 185 9.16 31.20 -17.53
CA PRO A 185 9.82 31.12 -18.83
C PRO A 185 11.04 32.06 -18.93
#